data_AF-A0A970Q0S3-F1
#
_entry.id   AF-A0A970Q0S3-F1
#
_cell.length_a   1.000
_cell.length_b   1.000
_cell.length_c   1.000
_cell.angle_alpha   90.00
_cell.angle_beta   90.00
_cell.angle_gamma   90.00
#
_symmetry.space_group_name_H-M   'P 1'
#
loop_
_entity.id
_entity.type
_entity.pdbx_description
1 polymer ?
#
loop_
_entity_poly.entity_id
_entity_poly.type
_entity_poly.pdbx_seq_one_letter_code
_entity_poly.pdbx_strand_id
1 'polypeptide(L)'
;MRIWNYYNFVILVLEKEIPTPLWGFLKMGEESGKIILKELIYLYVFLAFLLAAAFIGYMLFNNKNMRSYNHYMKRKKKLEESISSIDASQLYSNQNVALGINGKDKKLAISTMKNGIPVPIVFGYEDIVACEIVEYGADKSVAAAKGKRVTAGLGDSVGQVFGQKEAERISRIDLKISLANSEPSYVLANFLFWEVSKDSEEYEVASEAVAKWHGIIEKIISKQKANLDR
;
A
#
# COMPACT_ATOMS: atom_id res chain seq x y z
N MET A 1 -5.43 -22.03 -45.77
CA MET A 1 -4.80 -23.37 -45.89
C MET A 1 -3.51 -23.44 -45.03
N ARG A 2 -3.63 -23.37 -43.70
CA ARG A 2 -2.48 -23.50 -42.75
C ARG A 2 -2.80 -24.30 -41.46
N ILE A 3 -4.06 -24.63 -41.21
CA ILE A 3 -4.50 -25.38 -40.03
C ILE A 3 -4.14 -26.88 -40.14
N TRP A 4 -4.00 -27.41 -41.37
CA TRP A 4 -3.72 -28.83 -41.63
C TRP A 4 -2.32 -29.28 -41.17
N ASN A 5 -1.33 -28.37 -41.11
CA ASN A 5 0.03 -28.70 -40.66
C ASN A 5 0.19 -28.79 -39.14
N TYR A 6 -0.67 -28.12 -38.37
CA TYR A 6 -0.57 -28.15 -36.91
C TYR A 6 -1.06 -29.49 -36.32
N TYR A 7 -2.12 -30.06 -36.92
CA TYR A 7 -2.70 -31.33 -36.49
C TYR A 7 -1.72 -32.50 -36.68
N ASN A 8 -1.05 -32.58 -37.84
CA ASN A 8 -0.05 -33.62 -38.12
C ASN A 8 1.19 -33.49 -37.23
N PHE A 9 1.60 -32.27 -36.88
CA PHE A 9 2.74 -32.04 -35.98
C PHE A 9 2.42 -32.47 -34.55
N VAL A 10 1.23 -32.13 -34.03
CA VAL A 10 0.79 -32.55 -32.68
C VAL A 10 0.64 -34.08 -32.61
N ILE A 11 0.13 -34.73 -33.66
CA ILE A 11 0.06 -36.21 -33.72
C ILE A 11 1.46 -36.83 -33.68
N LEU A 12 2.42 -36.30 -34.44
CA LEU A 12 3.81 -36.78 -34.47
C LEU A 12 4.55 -36.64 -33.13
N VAL A 13 4.25 -35.58 -32.37
CA VAL A 13 4.84 -35.38 -31.04
C VAL A 13 4.21 -36.34 -30.03
N LEU A 14 2.88 -36.53 -30.06
CA LEU A 14 2.16 -37.46 -29.20
C LEU A 14 2.51 -38.93 -29.49
N GLU A 15 2.85 -39.28 -30.74
CA GLU A 15 3.33 -40.63 -31.11
C GLU A 15 4.61 -41.05 -30.39
N LYS A 16 5.48 -40.09 -30.02
CA LYS A 16 6.77 -40.39 -29.38
C LYS A 16 6.69 -40.58 -27.87
N GLU A 17 5.65 -40.07 -27.22
CA GLU A 17 5.56 -40.05 -25.75
C GLU A 17 4.46 -40.95 -25.16
N ILE A 18 3.51 -41.44 -25.98
CA ILE A 18 2.41 -42.30 -25.49
C ILE A 18 2.82 -43.78 -25.55
N PRO A 19 2.67 -44.56 -24.45
CA PRO A 19 2.94 -46.00 -24.46
C PRO A 19 2.12 -46.74 -25.51
N THR A 20 2.76 -47.66 -26.23
CA THR A 20 2.19 -48.53 -27.29
C THR A 20 0.83 -49.18 -26.99
N PRO A 21 0.43 -49.57 -25.76
CA PRO A 21 -0.91 -50.13 -25.53
C PRO A 21 -2.07 -49.14 -25.74
N LEU A 22 -1.87 -47.82 -25.61
CA LEU A 22 -2.92 -46.82 -25.83
C LEU A 22 -3.24 -46.64 -27.31
N TRP A 23 -2.27 -46.89 -28.19
CA TRP A 23 -2.45 -46.81 -29.65
C TRP A 23 -3.34 -47.92 -30.21
N GLY A 24 -3.35 -49.10 -29.58
CA GLY A 24 -4.22 -50.21 -29.94
C GLY A 24 -5.71 -49.90 -29.71
N PHE A 25 -6.03 -49.21 -28.62
CA PHE A 25 -7.41 -48.80 -28.30
C PHE A 25 -7.96 -47.70 -29.23
N LEU A 26 -7.10 -46.79 -29.71
CA LEU A 26 -7.49 -45.73 -30.66
C LEU A 26 -7.81 -46.27 -32.06
N LYS A 27 -7.25 -47.42 -32.45
CA LYS A 27 -7.52 -48.05 -33.76
C LYS A 27 -8.79 -48.90 -33.83
N MET A 28 -9.35 -49.34 -32.69
CA MET A 28 -10.51 -50.25 -32.67
C MET A 28 -11.89 -49.56 -32.75
N GLY A 29 -11.95 -48.22 -32.72
CA GLY A 29 -13.18 -47.45 -32.90
C GLY A 29 -12.89 -46.13 -33.60
N GLU A 30 -12.76 -46.15 -34.93
CA GLU A 30 -12.17 -45.05 -35.70
C GLU A 30 -12.94 -43.72 -35.58
N GLU A 31 -14.24 -43.75 -35.31
CA GLU A 31 -15.03 -42.54 -35.04
C GLU A 31 -15.01 -42.12 -33.57
N SER A 32 -15.19 -43.07 -32.64
CA SER A 32 -15.20 -42.81 -31.20
C SER A 32 -13.84 -42.30 -30.69
N GLY A 33 -12.73 -42.82 -31.23
CA GLY A 33 -11.38 -42.37 -30.89
C GLY A 33 -11.08 -40.95 -31.37
N LYS A 34 -11.61 -40.55 -32.54
CA LYS A 34 -11.49 -39.17 -33.05
C LYS A 34 -12.25 -38.17 -32.17
N ILE A 35 -13.42 -38.55 -31.66
CA ILE A 35 -14.21 -37.73 -30.73
C ILE A 35 -13.46 -37.54 -29.41
N ILE A 36 -12.98 -38.62 -28.79
CA ILE A 36 -12.24 -38.55 -27.51
C ILE A 36 -10.96 -37.72 -27.64
N LEU A 37 -10.21 -37.89 -28.74
CA LEU A 37 -9.01 -37.10 -28.98
C LEU A 37 -9.33 -35.60 -29.14
N LYS A 38 -10.43 -35.26 -29.82
CA LYS A 38 -10.88 -33.87 -29.99
C LYS A 38 -11.27 -33.24 -28.66
N GLU A 39 -12.01 -33.96 -27.82
CA GLU A 39 -12.37 -33.50 -26.46
C GLU A 39 -11.13 -33.30 -25.57
N LEU A 40 -10.16 -34.21 -25.63
CA LEU A 40 -8.89 -34.05 -24.92
C LEU A 40 -8.11 -32.83 -25.40
N ILE A 41 -8.02 -32.60 -26.71
CA ILE A 41 -7.36 -31.42 -27.27
C ILE A 41 -8.06 -30.14 -26.80
N TYR A 42 -9.40 -30.09 -26.81
CA TYR A 42 -10.13 -28.93 -26.29
C TYR A 42 -9.87 -28.70 -24.81
N LEU A 43 -9.85 -29.76 -24.00
CA LEU A 43 -9.55 -29.68 -22.58
C LEU A 43 -8.14 -29.12 -22.34
N TYR A 44 -7.12 -29.59 -23.07
CA TYR A 44 -5.75 -29.09 -22.96
C TYR A 44 -5.63 -27.63 -23.38
N VAL A 45 -6.25 -27.23 -24.50
CA VAL A 45 -6.25 -25.84 -24.96
C VAL A 45 -6.94 -24.93 -23.95
N PHE A 46 -8.07 -25.38 -23.39
CA PHE A 46 -8.80 -24.65 -22.35
C PHE A 46 -7.96 -24.50 -21.08
N LEU A 47 -7.31 -25.57 -20.62
CA LEU A 47 -6.45 -25.53 -19.43
C LEU A 47 -5.24 -24.60 -19.63
N ALA A 48 -4.60 -24.66 -20.81
CA ALA A 48 -3.51 -23.77 -21.17
C ALA A 48 -3.95 -22.29 -21.18
N PHE A 49 -5.17 -22.01 -21.66
CA PHE A 49 -5.74 -20.67 -21.62
C PHE A 49 -5.98 -20.18 -20.19
N LEU A 50 -6.52 -21.02 -19.30
CA LEU A 50 -6.71 -20.67 -17.89
C LEU A 50 -5.38 -20.37 -17.18
N LEU A 51 -4.35 -21.19 -17.41
CA LEU A 51 -3.02 -20.96 -16.85
C LEU A 51 -2.39 -19.66 -17.36
N ALA A 52 -2.50 -19.38 -18.66
CA ALA A 52 -2.02 -18.14 -19.24
C ALA A 52 -2.76 -16.91 -18.68
N ALA A 53 -4.09 -17.00 -18.54
CA ALA A 53 -4.89 -15.93 -17.95
C ALA A 53 -4.53 -15.67 -16.48
N ALA A 54 -4.34 -16.74 -15.68
CA ALA A 54 -3.91 -16.63 -14.29
C ALA A 54 -2.51 -15.99 -14.18
N PHE A 55 -1.57 -16.39 -15.04
CA PHE A 55 -0.22 -15.83 -15.07
C PHE A 55 -0.22 -14.34 -15.46
N ILE A 56 -0.99 -13.96 -16.49
CA ILE A 56 -1.14 -12.55 -16.88
C ILE A 56 -1.79 -11.75 -15.76
N GLY A 57 -2.83 -12.29 -15.12
CA GLY A 57 -3.50 -11.67 -13.97
C GLY A 57 -2.53 -11.41 -12.82
N TYR A 58 -1.71 -12.41 -12.47
CA TYR A 58 -0.67 -12.30 -11.45
C TYR A 58 0.37 -11.22 -11.78
N MET A 59 0.87 -11.20 -13.02
CA MET A 59 1.84 -10.18 -13.49
C MET A 59 1.26 -8.76 -13.43
N LEU A 60 0.00 -8.58 -13.83
CA LEU A 60 -0.68 -7.29 -13.78
C LEU A 60 -0.92 -6.82 -12.33
N PHE A 61 -1.30 -7.74 -11.44
CA PHE A 61 -1.50 -7.44 -10.02
C PHE A 61 -0.19 -7.01 -9.34
N ASN A 62 0.89 -7.76 -9.55
CA ASN A 62 2.21 -7.44 -9.01
C ASN A 62 2.74 -6.09 -9.54
N ASN A 63 2.56 -5.81 -10.83
CA ASN A 63 3.03 -4.55 -11.43
C ASN A 63 2.33 -3.32 -10.83
N LYS A 64 1.01 -3.40 -10.59
CA LYS A 64 0.26 -2.32 -9.93
C LYS A 64 0.78 -2.05 -8.52
N ASN A 65 0.95 -3.12 -7.73
CA ASN A 65 1.44 -2.99 -6.35
C ASN A 65 2.87 -2.41 -6.32
N MET A 66 3.72 -2.82 -7.25
CA MET A 66 5.08 -2.27 -7.38
C MET A 66 5.11 -0.78 -7.72
N ARG A 67 4.20 -0.28 -8.57
CA ARG A 67 4.15 1.16 -8.89
C ARG A 67 3.82 1.98 -7.66
N SER A 68 2.80 1.58 -6.91
CA SER A 68 2.41 2.26 -5.66
C SER A 68 3.55 2.24 -4.64
N TYR A 69 4.21 1.11 -4.48
CA TYR A 69 5.38 0.98 -3.59
C TYR A 69 6.56 1.86 -4.03
N ASN A 70 6.89 1.88 -5.32
CA ASN A 70 7.96 2.72 -5.85
C ASN A 70 7.66 4.21 -5.67
N HIS A 71 6.41 4.62 -5.85
CA HIS A 71 5.98 6.00 -5.55
C HIS A 71 6.10 6.32 -4.07
N TYR A 72 5.68 5.40 -3.19
CA TYR A 72 5.85 5.53 -1.74
C TYR A 72 7.33 5.72 -1.36
N MET A 73 8.20 4.81 -1.82
CA MET A 73 9.64 4.84 -1.50
C MET A 73 10.31 6.10 -2.05
N LYS A 74 9.95 6.53 -3.26
CA LYS A 74 10.48 7.76 -3.87
C LYS A 74 10.09 9.01 -3.07
N ARG A 75 8.85 9.07 -2.57
CA ARG A 75 8.38 10.19 -1.74
C ARG A 75 9.07 10.20 -0.37
N LYS A 76 9.13 9.04 0.29
CA LYS A 76 9.81 8.86 1.57
C LYS A 76 11.28 9.32 1.49
N LYS A 77 12.01 8.83 0.49
CA LYS A 77 13.42 9.19 0.29
C LYS A 77 13.63 10.70 0.10
N LYS A 78 12.79 11.35 -0.71
CA LYS A 78 12.84 12.81 -0.90
C LYS A 78 12.63 13.59 0.40
N LEU A 79 11.74 13.11 1.27
CA LEU A 79 11.50 13.73 2.57
C LEU A 79 12.72 13.56 3.49
N GLU A 80 13.32 12.37 3.53
CA GLU A 80 14.54 12.11 4.31
C GLU A 80 15.71 12.98 3.84
N GLU A 81 15.94 13.03 2.52
CA GLU A 81 16.97 13.89 1.90
C GLU A 81 16.76 15.38 2.22
N SER A 82 15.50 15.83 2.35
CA SER A 82 15.21 17.24 2.65
C SER A 82 15.59 17.69 4.07
N ILE A 83 15.78 16.75 5.00
CA ILE A 83 16.17 17.05 6.39
C ILE A 83 17.54 16.47 6.76
N SER A 84 18.30 15.95 5.79
CA SER A 84 19.58 15.27 6.04
C SER A 84 20.66 16.22 6.60
N SER A 85 20.47 17.53 6.52
CA SER A 85 21.40 18.54 7.00
C SER A 85 21.48 18.64 8.53
N ILE A 86 20.51 18.11 9.27
CA ILE A 86 20.41 18.35 10.72
C ILE A 86 21.21 17.38 11.59
N ASP A 87 21.90 16.39 11.03
CA ASP A 87 22.56 15.29 11.76
C ASP A 87 21.66 14.67 12.86
N ALA A 88 20.55 14.06 12.41
CA ALA A 88 19.49 13.60 13.30
C ALA A 88 19.90 12.38 14.14
N SER A 89 19.91 12.53 15.46
CA SER A 89 20.04 11.43 16.42
C SER A 89 18.84 10.47 16.41
N GLN A 90 17.65 10.97 16.06
CA GLN A 90 16.44 10.18 15.88
C GLN A 90 15.72 10.66 14.63
N LEU A 91 15.30 9.71 13.78
CA LEU A 91 14.67 9.98 12.49
C LEU A 91 13.40 9.14 12.35
N TYR A 92 12.36 9.72 11.80
CA TYR A 92 11.17 9.04 11.34
C TYR A 92 10.75 9.58 9.99
N SER A 93 10.23 8.70 9.14
CA SER A 93 9.81 9.08 7.81
C SER A 93 8.73 8.11 7.30
N ASN A 94 7.74 8.69 6.63
CA ASN A 94 6.78 7.99 5.81
C ASN A 94 6.63 8.74 4.48
N GLN A 95 5.59 8.46 3.68
CA GLN A 95 5.35 9.12 2.39
C GLN A 95 4.86 10.58 2.49
N ASN A 96 4.44 11.03 3.67
CA ASN A 96 3.79 12.31 3.94
C ASN A 96 4.65 13.24 4.81
N VAL A 97 5.42 12.69 5.75
CA VAL A 97 6.26 13.45 6.68
C VAL A 97 7.61 12.79 6.91
N ALA A 98 8.64 13.60 7.13
CA ALA A 98 9.86 13.20 7.82
C ALA A 98 10.10 14.10 9.03
N LEU A 99 10.52 13.49 10.14
CA LEU A 99 10.82 14.13 11.41
C LEU A 99 12.23 13.76 11.81
N GLY A 100 13.02 14.74 12.25
CA GLY A 100 14.38 14.51 12.71
C GLY A 100 14.69 15.34 13.94
N ILE A 101 15.33 14.72 14.92
CA ILE A 101 15.77 15.37 16.15
C ILE A 101 17.29 15.35 16.24
N ASN A 102 17.88 16.52 16.45
CA ASN A 102 19.27 16.65 16.85
C ASN A 102 19.32 17.13 18.31
N GLY A 103 19.65 16.20 19.21
CA GLY A 103 19.74 16.48 20.64
C GLY A 103 20.95 17.33 21.05
N LYS A 104 22.01 17.36 20.23
CA LYS A 104 23.23 18.13 20.49
C LYS A 104 22.99 19.61 20.21
N ASP A 105 22.42 19.91 19.05
CA ASP A 105 22.14 21.28 18.60
C ASP A 105 20.76 21.79 19.03
N LYS A 106 19.99 20.95 19.75
CA LYS A 106 18.62 21.23 20.24
C LYS A 106 17.67 21.68 19.12
N LYS A 107 17.64 20.92 18.03
CA LYS A 107 16.81 21.23 16.85
C LYS A 107 15.84 20.10 16.54
N LEU A 108 14.65 20.49 16.10
CA LEU A 108 13.64 19.63 15.50
C LEU A 108 13.46 20.03 14.03
N ALA A 109 13.62 19.10 13.10
CA ALA A 109 13.23 19.31 11.71
C ALA A 109 11.98 18.51 11.38
N ILE A 110 11.12 19.14 10.58
CA ILE A 110 9.90 18.57 10.05
C ILE A 110 9.88 18.86 8.56
N SER A 111 9.73 17.85 7.73
CA SER A 111 9.46 18.02 6.31
C SER A 111 8.15 17.37 5.96
N THR A 112 7.26 18.12 5.32
CA THR A 112 5.99 17.61 4.80
C THR A 112 5.95 17.76 3.29
N MET A 113 5.07 17.02 2.62
CA MET A 113 4.86 17.19 1.18
C MET A 113 3.81 18.27 0.91
N LYS A 114 4.19 19.36 0.24
CA LYS A 114 3.27 20.37 -0.30
C LYS A 114 3.35 20.36 -1.82
N ASN A 115 2.24 20.07 -2.50
CA ASN A 115 2.18 19.99 -3.97
C ASN A 115 3.25 19.07 -4.59
N GLY A 116 3.59 17.97 -3.89
CA GLY A 116 4.60 17.00 -4.35
C GLY A 116 6.06 17.40 -4.11
N ILE A 117 6.29 18.53 -3.43
CA ILE A 117 7.62 19.05 -3.08
C ILE A 117 7.79 18.95 -1.55
N PRO A 118 8.91 18.41 -1.05
CA PRO A 118 9.27 18.48 0.37
C PRO A 118 9.43 19.93 0.83
N VAL A 119 8.81 20.29 1.96
CA VAL A 119 8.95 21.59 2.59
C VAL A 119 9.56 21.36 3.98
N PRO A 120 10.90 21.37 4.10
CA PRO A 120 11.56 21.24 5.38
C PRO A 120 11.46 22.53 6.19
N ILE A 121 11.17 22.40 7.47
CA ILE A 121 11.16 23.49 8.43
C ILE A 121 11.93 23.00 9.65
N VAL A 122 12.84 23.84 10.15
CA VAL A 122 13.70 23.52 11.30
C VAL A 122 13.43 24.53 12.38
N PHE A 123 13.19 24.02 13.59
CA PHE A 123 12.90 24.80 14.78
C PHE A 123 13.94 24.52 15.85
N GLY A 124 14.29 25.54 16.63
CA GLY A 124 14.93 25.32 17.91
C GLY A 124 13.94 24.65 18.85
N TYR A 125 14.44 23.93 19.84
CA TYR A 125 13.54 23.39 20.86
C TYR A 125 12.80 24.53 21.55
N GLU A 126 13.45 25.67 21.79
CA GLU A 126 12.92 26.86 22.47
C GLU A 126 11.66 27.42 21.79
N ASP A 127 11.51 27.15 20.51
CA ASP A 127 10.35 27.56 19.73
C ASP A 127 9.15 26.64 19.98
N ILE A 128 9.32 25.45 20.58
CA ILE A 128 8.25 24.46 20.74
C ILE A 128 7.48 24.71 22.05
N VAL A 129 6.18 25.00 21.94
CA VAL A 129 5.34 25.37 23.09
C VAL A 129 4.46 24.22 23.56
N ALA A 130 3.85 23.51 22.61
CA ALA A 130 2.90 22.45 22.89
C ALA A 130 2.90 21.41 21.77
N CYS A 131 2.43 20.20 22.11
CA CYS A 131 2.33 19.10 21.17
C CYS A 131 1.04 18.31 21.44
N GLU A 132 0.20 18.12 20.43
CA GLU A 132 -1.06 17.37 20.54
C GLU A 132 -1.25 16.41 19.36
N ILE A 133 -1.87 15.26 19.63
CA ILE A 133 -2.28 14.30 18.60
C ILE A 133 -3.68 14.70 18.13
N VAL A 134 -3.86 14.86 16.82
CA VAL A 134 -5.13 15.23 16.21
C VAL A 134 -5.57 14.13 15.25
N GLU A 135 -6.71 13.52 15.56
CA GLU A 135 -7.37 12.54 14.70
C GLU A 135 -8.55 13.18 13.97
N TYR A 136 -8.66 12.91 12.68
CA TYR A 136 -9.79 13.36 11.86
C TYR A 136 -10.63 12.15 11.44
N GLY A 137 -11.90 12.15 11.84
CA GLY A 137 -12.87 11.17 11.37
C GLY A 137 -13.04 11.21 9.85
N ALA A 138 -13.49 10.12 9.26
CA ALA A 138 -13.98 10.14 7.88
C ALA A 138 -15.35 10.81 7.81
N ASP A 139 -15.53 11.78 6.90
CA ASP A 139 -16.84 12.38 6.65
C ASP A 139 -17.82 11.32 6.14
N LYS A 140 -18.92 11.12 6.89
CA LYS A 140 -20.00 10.17 6.53
C LYS A 140 -20.65 10.49 5.17
N SER A 141 -20.53 11.72 4.69
CA SER A 141 -21.08 12.20 3.41
C SER A 141 -20.27 11.76 2.18
N VAL A 142 -18.97 11.45 2.34
CA VAL A 142 -18.10 11.02 1.23
C VAL A 142 -18.12 9.50 1.03
N ALA A 143 -18.47 8.74 2.08
CA ALA A 143 -18.66 7.29 2.02
C ALA A 143 -19.74 6.87 1.01
N ALA A 144 -20.82 7.66 0.88
CA ALA A 144 -21.88 7.42 -0.09
C ALA A 144 -21.48 7.71 -1.55
N ALA A 145 -20.50 8.60 -1.77
CA ALA A 145 -20.06 9.01 -3.11
C ALA A 145 -18.95 8.11 -3.68
N LYS A 146 -18.11 7.49 -2.82
CA LYS A 146 -17.10 6.52 -3.25
C LYS A 146 -17.66 5.13 -3.56
N GLY A 147 -18.91 4.83 -3.18
CA GLY A 147 -19.64 3.63 -3.59
C GLY A 147 -20.05 3.59 -5.08
N LYS A 148 -19.79 4.67 -5.84
CA LYS A 148 -20.08 4.75 -7.29
C LYS A 148 -18.82 5.08 -8.12
N ARG A 149 -17.72 4.35 -7.93
CA ARG A 149 -16.67 4.24 -8.96
C ARG A 149 -16.23 2.79 -9.15
N VAL A 150 -17.02 2.08 -9.97
CA VAL A 150 -16.59 1.14 -11.00
C VAL A 150 -15.31 0.33 -10.69
N THR A 151 -15.49 -0.83 -10.07
CA THR A 151 -14.70 -2.02 -10.41
C THR A 151 -15.66 -3.04 -11.02
N ALA A 152 -15.73 -3.00 -12.35
CA ALA A 152 -16.25 -4.11 -13.12
C ALA A 152 -15.37 -5.34 -12.83
N GLY A 153 -16.00 -6.42 -12.36
CA GLY A 153 -15.46 -7.77 -12.36
C GLY A 153 -14.49 -8.10 -11.23
N LEU A 154 -15.02 -8.55 -10.10
CA LEU A 154 -14.73 -9.84 -9.43
C LEU A 154 -15.12 -9.75 -7.94
N GLY A 155 -16.17 -10.48 -7.53
CA GLY A 155 -16.29 -10.99 -6.15
C GLY A 155 -17.30 -10.35 -5.19
N ASP A 156 -18.48 -9.91 -5.63
CA ASP A 156 -19.61 -9.71 -4.71
C ASP A 156 -20.19 -11.08 -4.30
N SER A 157 -19.73 -11.62 -3.18
CA SER A 157 -20.34 -12.67 -2.34
C SER A 157 -19.40 -12.81 -1.14
N VAL A 158 -19.71 -12.40 0.09
CA VAL A 158 -20.77 -12.88 0.97
C VAL A 158 -20.82 -11.95 2.19
N GLY A 159 -22.02 -11.61 2.69
CA GLY A 159 -22.17 -11.28 4.12
C GLY A 159 -22.80 -9.94 4.50
N GLN A 160 -23.90 -9.55 3.85
CA GLN A 160 -24.85 -8.63 4.49
C GLN A 160 -25.62 -9.41 5.57
N VAL A 161 -25.06 -9.50 6.78
CA VAL A 161 -25.69 -10.16 7.94
C VAL A 161 -25.47 -9.29 9.18
N PHE A 162 -26.56 -8.66 9.62
CA PHE A 162 -26.85 -8.18 10.98
C PHE A 162 -25.88 -7.20 11.66
N GLY A 163 -26.31 -5.94 11.78
CA GLY A 163 -26.09 -5.12 12.98
C GLY A 163 -24.65 -4.78 13.37
N GLN A 164 -23.67 -4.90 12.48
CA GLN A 164 -22.31 -4.45 12.77
C GLN A 164 -22.32 -2.92 12.89
N LYS A 165 -21.94 -2.42 14.07
CA LYS A 165 -21.52 -1.03 14.23
C LYS A 165 -20.53 -0.75 13.09
N GLU A 166 -20.82 0.23 12.23
CA GLU A 166 -19.85 0.69 11.25
C GLU A 166 -18.53 0.94 11.98
N ALA A 167 -17.48 0.20 11.59
CA ALA A 167 -16.17 0.37 12.19
C ALA A 167 -15.78 1.84 12.05
N GLU A 168 -15.37 2.46 13.15
CA GLU A 168 -15.04 3.88 13.16
C GLU A 168 -13.87 4.11 12.19
N ARG A 169 -14.04 5.04 11.25
CA ARG A 169 -13.03 5.31 10.21
C ARG A 169 -12.33 6.63 10.48
N ILE A 170 -11.01 6.61 10.33
CA ILE A 170 -10.13 7.78 10.44
C ILE A 170 -9.56 8.10 9.07
N SER A 171 -9.53 9.38 8.72
CA SER A 171 -9.00 9.88 7.45
C SER A 171 -7.58 10.42 7.58
N ARG A 172 -7.19 10.83 8.79
CA ARG A 172 -5.92 11.48 9.06
C ARG A 172 -5.54 11.43 10.54
N ILE A 173 -4.25 11.26 10.80
CA ILE A 173 -3.63 11.34 12.13
C ILE A 173 -2.44 12.29 12.01
N ASP A 174 -2.49 13.37 12.78
CA ASP A 174 -1.46 14.40 12.80
C ASP A 174 -0.84 14.54 14.18
N LEU A 175 0.45 14.86 14.20
CA LEU A 175 1.10 15.48 15.35
C LEU A 175 1.13 17.00 15.11
N LYS A 176 0.32 17.73 15.87
CA LYS A 176 0.30 19.19 15.83
C LYS A 176 1.30 19.74 16.84
N ILE A 177 2.26 20.49 16.33
CA ILE A 177 3.34 21.08 17.13
C ILE A 177 3.14 22.58 17.08
N SER A 178 2.80 23.16 18.24
CA SER A 178 2.58 24.59 18.39
C SER A 178 3.90 25.29 18.69
N LEU A 179 4.09 26.44 18.05
CA LEU A 179 5.35 27.17 18.04
C LEU A 179 5.18 28.56 18.64
N ALA A 180 6.20 29.02 19.36
CA ALA A 180 6.27 30.36 19.92
C ALA A 180 6.59 31.35 18.80
N ASN A 181 5.81 32.43 18.70
CA ASN A 181 6.12 33.59 17.86
C ASN A 181 6.40 33.27 16.37
N SER A 182 5.80 32.22 15.81
CA SER A 182 5.91 31.89 14.38
C SER A 182 4.59 32.08 13.63
N GLU A 183 4.68 32.43 12.34
CA GLU A 183 3.57 32.36 11.40
C GLU A 183 3.89 31.29 10.33
N PRO A 184 3.15 30.16 10.28
CA PRO A 184 2.03 29.76 11.13
C PRO A 184 2.45 29.38 12.55
N SER A 185 1.54 29.53 13.52
CA SER A 185 1.77 29.22 14.95
C SER A 185 1.81 27.73 15.27
N TYR A 186 1.69 26.87 14.26
CA TYR A 186 1.81 25.43 14.40
C TYR A 186 2.21 24.76 13.08
N VAL A 187 2.73 23.54 13.20
CA VAL A 187 2.98 22.62 12.09
C VAL A 187 2.23 21.31 12.32
N LEU A 188 1.71 20.73 11.25
CA LEU A 188 1.04 19.43 11.26
C LEU A 188 1.95 18.37 10.60
N ALA A 189 2.48 17.46 11.40
CA ALA A 189 3.22 16.31 10.91
C ALA A 189 2.26 15.13 10.68
N ASN A 190 2.03 14.75 9.42
CA ASN A 190 0.98 13.79 9.07
C ASN A 190 1.50 12.35 9.11
N PHE A 191 1.08 11.59 10.11
CA PHE A 191 1.42 10.18 10.26
C PHE A 191 0.52 9.28 9.40
N LEU A 192 -0.73 9.69 9.21
CA LEU A 192 -1.71 9.04 8.33
C LEU A 192 -2.43 10.10 7.50
N PHE A 193 -2.59 9.87 6.20
CA PHE A 193 -3.30 10.78 5.29
C PHE A 193 -4.08 10.00 4.22
N TRP A 194 -4.90 9.06 4.68
CA TRP A 194 -5.91 8.36 3.89
C TRP A 194 -6.93 7.72 4.83
N GLU A 195 -8.04 7.27 4.28
CA GLU A 195 -9.15 6.68 5.03
C GLU A 195 -8.91 5.21 5.37
N VAL A 196 -8.83 4.90 6.67
CA VAL A 196 -8.69 3.53 7.22
C VAL A 196 -9.73 3.24 8.30
N SER A 197 -9.93 1.96 8.62
CA SER A 197 -10.63 1.54 9.84
C SER A 197 -9.74 1.69 11.06
N LYS A 198 -10.28 2.03 12.24
CA LYS A 198 -9.52 1.98 13.50
C LYS A 198 -9.02 0.58 13.85
N ASP A 199 -9.63 -0.46 13.30
CA ASP A 199 -9.22 -1.86 13.52
C ASP A 199 -8.14 -2.33 12.52
N SER A 200 -7.60 -1.43 11.68
CA SER A 200 -6.59 -1.77 10.68
C SER A 200 -5.16 -1.69 11.22
N GLU A 201 -4.27 -2.53 10.68
CA GLU A 201 -2.84 -2.49 10.99
C GLU A 201 -2.24 -1.11 10.65
N GLU A 202 -2.71 -0.47 9.56
CA GLU A 202 -2.26 0.87 9.19
C GLU A 202 -2.61 1.93 10.24
N TYR A 203 -3.77 1.82 10.88
CA TYR A 203 -4.16 2.69 11.99
C TYR A 203 -3.28 2.44 13.21
N GLU A 204 -3.08 1.18 13.59
CA GLU A 204 -2.27 0.80 14.76
C GLU A 204 -0.83 1.31 14.60
N VAL A 205 -0.18 1.03 13.47
CA VAL A 205 1.19 1.48 13.17
C VAL A 205 1.30 3.00 13.18
N ALA A 206 0.33 3.71 12.60
CA ALA A 206 0.35 5.18 12.59
C ALA A 206 0.12 5.76 14.00
N SER A 207 -0.77 5.15 14.78
CA SER A 207 -1.12 5.56 16.15
C SER A 207 0.06 5.36 17.11
N GLU A 208 0.73 4.22 17.02
CA GLU A 208 1.94 3.95 17.80
C GLU A 208 3.07 4.92 17.45
N ALA A 209 3.29 5.15 16.15
CA ALA A 209 4.31 6.06 15.67
C ALA A 209 4.05 7.51 16.15
N VAL A 210 2.81 8.00 16.04
CA VAL A 210 2.47 9.36 16.50
C VAL A 210 2.59 9.48 18.00
N ALA A 211 2.16 8.47 18.77
CA ALA A 211 2.25 8.46 20.23
C ALA A 211 3.72 8.46 20.70
N LYS A 212 4.59 7.69 20.04
CA LYS A 212 6.02 7.67 20.31
C LYS A 212 6.63 9.07 20.11
N TRP A 213 6.33 9.72 18.99
CA TRP A 213 6.87 11.05 18.68
C TRP A 213 6.29 12.14 19.57
N HIS A 214 5.00 12.06 19.90
CA HIS A 214 4.36 12.92 20.90
C HIS A 214 5.12 12.84 22.24
N GLY A 215 5.39 11.64 22.74
CA GLY A 215 6.13 11.45 23.99
C GLY A 215 7.58 11.95 23.94
N ILE A 216 8.23 11.96 22.77
CA ILE A 216 9.57 12.55 22.61
C ILE A 216 9.50 14.08 22.69
N ILE A 217 8.54 14.70 22.00
CA ILE A 217 8.39 16.16 21.97
C ILE A 217 7.93 16.69 23.35
N GLU A 218 7.02 16.00 24.03
CA GLU A 218 6.61 16.33 25.40
C GLU A 218 7.79 16.34 26.38
N LYS A 219 8.71 15.38 26.25
CA LYS A 219 9.94 15.36 27.04
C LYS A 219 10.85 16.54 26.74
N ILE A 220 10.92 16.99 25.49
CA ILE A 220 11.67 18.19 25.10
C ILE A 220 11.05 19.41 25.79
N ILE A 221 9.75 19.62 25.63
CA ILE A 221 9.00 20.75 26.22
C ILE A 221 9.17 20.76 27.75
N SER A 222 9.00 19.61 28.41
CA SER A 222 9.11 19.49 29.87
C SER A 222 10.50 19.86 30.39
N LYS A 223 11.57 19.42 29.70
CA LYS A 223 12.95 19.76 30.07
C LYS A 223 13.23 21.25 29.94
N GLN A 224 12.58 21.92 29.00
CA GLN A 224 12.77 23.36 28.80
C GLN A 224 12.09 24.18 29.88
N LYS A 225 10.85 23.84 30.23
CA LYS A 225 10.14 24.47 31.35
C LYS A 225 10.97 24.38 32.64
N ALA A 226 11.48 23.19 32.95
CA ALA A 226 12.33 22.98 34.11
C ALA A 226 13.66 23.79 34.10
N ASN A 227 14.15 24.20 32.94
CA ASN A 227 15.34 25.06 32.82
C ASN A 227 15.00 26.55 32.93
N LEU A 228 13.75 26.95 32.65
CA LEU A 228 13.29 28.34 32.79
C LEU A 228 12.95 28.69 34.25
N ASP A 229 12.59 27.69 35.05
CA ASP A 229 12.28 27.85 36.48
C ASP A 229 13.54 27.87 37.39
N ARG A 230 14.75 27.80 36.81
CA ARG A 230 16.04 27.84 37.51
C ARG A 230 16.75 29.17 37.30
#